data_AF-A0A7Y2EDP0-F1
#
_entry.id   AF-A0A7Y2EDP0-F1
#
_cell.length_a   1.000
_cell.length_b   1.000
_cell.length_c   1.000
_cell.angle_alpha   90.00
_cell.angle_beta   90.00
_cell.angle_gamma   90.00
#
_symmetry.space_group_name_H-M   'P 1'
#
loop_
_entity.id
_entity.type
_entity.pdbx_description
1 polymer ?
#
loop_
_entity_poly.entity_id
_entity_poly.type
_entity_poly.pdbx_seq_one_letter_code
_entity_poly.pdbx_strand_id
1 'polypeptide(L)'
;VAIDAISAKMMGFDPMTIPFIRIAHEQGLGCGDVRDIDVQGEDISNINFHFSGNEDTFASKGQKMIYHGPLKPLEKVLLQSPLVPWSFFASKLFHDKYWYPRHGKARVENVLNNTEWGRVFRDYEEGLATRGLHTIKK
;
A
#
# COMPACT_ATOMS: atom_id res chain seq x y z
N VAL A 1 -9.93 -14.72 -1.23
CA VAL A 1 -9.41 -15.46 -2.41
C VAL A 1 -9.73 -14.75 -3.71
N ALA A 2 -11.00 -14.65 -4.15
CA ALA A 2 -11.34 -14.05 -5.46
C ALA A 2 -10.89 -12.58 -5.59
N ILE A 3 -11.14 -11.76 -4.57
CA ILE A 3 -10.67 -10.37 -4.54
C ILE A 3 -9.13 -10.27 -4.56
N ASP A 4 -8.45 -11.18 -3.86
CA ASP A 4 -6.99 -11.21 -3.80
C ASP A 4 -6.41 -11.64 -5.15
N ALA A 5 -7.07 -12.57 -5.84
CA ALA A 5 -6.68 -13.04 -7.16
C ALA A 5 -6.83 -11.93 -8.22
N ILE A 6 -7.97 -11.23 -8.22
CA ILE A 6 -8.17 -10.07 -9.09
C ILE A 6 -7.16 -8.96 -8.78
N SER A 7 -6.91 -8.67 -7.50
CA SER A 7 -5.90 -7.68 -7.09
C SER A 7 -4.50 -8.06 -7.57
N ALA A 8 -4.10 -9.33 -7.41
CA ALA A 8 -2.83 -9.84 -7.89
C ALA A 8 -2.68 -9.69 -9.41
N LYS A 9 -3.72 -10.05 -10.18
CA LYS A 9 -3.78 -9.88 -11.63
C LYS A 9 -3.64 -8.41 -12.03
N MET A 10 -4.37 -7.51 -11.37
CA MET A 10 -4.30 -6.07 -11.65
C MET A 10 -2.92 -5.49 -11.32
N MET A 11 -2.27 -5.96 -10.26
CA MET A 11 -0.87 -5.61 -9.94
C MET A 11 0.15 -6.12 -10.97
N GLY A 12 -0.24 -7.09 -11.81
CA GLY A 12 0.63 -7.68 -12.83
C GLY A 12 1.27 -9.01 -12.41
N PHE A 13 0.80 -9.61 -11.31
CA PHE A 13 1.25 -10.92 -10.85
C PHE A 13 0.30 -12.02 -11.34
N ASP A 14 0.82 -13.24 -11.46
CA ASP A 14 -0.02 -14.44 -11.63
C ASP A 14 -0.58 -14.85 -10.25
N PRO A 15 -1.91 -14.82 -10.04
CA PRO A 15 -2.54 -15.18 -8.76
C PRO A 15 -2.16 -16.57 -8.27
N MET A 16 -2.01 -17.53 -9.17
CA MET A 16 -1.73 -18.92 -8.82
C MET A 16 -0.27 -19.16 -8.42
N THR A 17 0.62 -18.19 -8.67
CA THR A 17 2.00 -18.23 -8.14
C THR A 17 2.06 -17.81 -6.67
N ILE A 18 1.03 -17.13 -6.15
CA ILE A 18 0.98 -16.66 -4.77
C ILE A 18 0.47 -17.80 -3.87
N PRO A 19 1.29 -18.34 -2.94
CA PRO A 19 0.95 -19.55 -2.20
C PRO A 19 -0.38 -19.46 -1.43
N PHE A 20 -0.68 -18.32 -0.82
CA PHE A 20 -1.91 -18.14 -0.06
C PHE A 20 -3.17 -18.21 -0.94
N ILE A 21 -3.13 -17.63 -2.14
CA ILE A 21 -4.26 -17.66 -3.09
C ILE A 21 -4.41 -19.08 -3.64
N ARG A 22 -3.30 -19.67 -4.09
CA ARG A 22 -3.28 -21.03 -4.65
C ARG A 22 -3.79 -22.07 -3.66
N ILE A 23 -3.27 -22.09 -2.43
CA ILE A 23 -3.66 -23.07 -1.42
C ILE A 23 -5.15 -22.93 -1.07
N ALA A 24 -5.64 -21.70 -0.88
CA ALA A 24 -7.05 -21.48 -0.57
C ALA A 24 -7.97 -21.94 -1.73
N HIS A 25 -7.54 -21.76 -2.98
CA HIS A 25 -8.24 -22.25 -4.16
C HIS A 25 -8.25 -23.79 -4.23
N GLU A 26 -7.09 -24.42 -4.09
CA GLU A 26 -6.94 -25.89 -4.10
C GLU A 26 -7.73 -26.57 -2.98
N GLN A 27 -7.92 -25.89 -1.84
CA GLN A 27 -8.74 -26.35 -0.72
C GLN A 27 -10.24 -26.08 -0.89
N GLY A 28 -10.67 -25.44 -1.99
CA GLY A 28 -12.07 -25.09 -2.21
C GLY A 28 -12.60 -23.99 -1.28
N LEU A 29 -11.71 -23.22 -0.64
CA LEU A 29 -12.07 -22.12 0.26
C LEU A 29 -12.39 -20.81 -0.51
N GLY A 30 -12.19 -20.81 -1.83
CA GLY A 30 -12.58 -19.73 -2.73
C GLY A 30 -12.02 -19.90 -4.14
N CYS A 31 -12.26 -18.91 -5.01
CA CYS A 31 -11.78 -18.94 -6.39
C CYS A 31 -10.47 -18.15 -6.54
N GLY A 32 -9.39 -18.81 -6.96
CA GLY A 32 -8.10 -18.19 -7.29
C GLY A 32 -7.86 -18.05 -8.80
N ASP A 33 -8.53 -18.86 -9.61
CA ASP A 33 -8.51 -18.74 -11.07
C ASP A 33 -9.37 -17.55 -11.50
N VAL A 34 -8.75 -16.57 -12.15
CA VAL A 34 -9.42 -15.35 -12.61
C VAL A 34 -10.40 -15.60 -13.75
N ARG A 35 -10.25 -16.71 -14.49
CA ARG A 35 -11.16 -17.07 -15.60
C ARG A 35 -12.54 -17.49 -15.10
N ASP A 36 -12.60 -17.95 -13.85
CA ASP A 36 -13.82 -18.39 -13.18
C ASP A 36 -14.43 -17.29 -12.30
N ILE A 37 -13.86 -16.07 -12.33
CA ILE A 37 -14.35 -14.92 -11.57
C ILE A 37 -15.08 -13.97 -12.51
N ASP A 38 -16.36 -13.73 -12.21
CA ASP A 38 -17.17 -12.72 -12.87
C ASP A 38 -17.01 -11.36 -12.17
N VAL A 39 -16.43 -10.39 -12.89
CA VAL A 39 -16.15 -9.05 -12.37
C VAL A 39 -17.27 -8.12 -12.80
N GLN A 40 -17.98 -7.59 -11.81
CA GLN A 40 -19.08 -6.64 -12.02
C GLN A 40 -18.57 -5.20 -11.96
N GLY A 41 -19.05 -4.34 -12.86
CA GLY A 41 -18.69 -2.92 -12.92
C GLY A 41 -17.75 -2.60 -14.07
N GLU A 42 -16.61 -1.95 -13.78
CA GLU A 42 -15.64 -1.55 -14.79
C GLU A 42 -14.89 -2.76 -15.38
N ASP A 43 -14.60 -2.69 -16.69
CA ASP A 43 -13.78 -3.70 -17.35
C ASP A 43 -12.30 -3.55 -16.94
N ILE A 44 -11.81 -4.54 -16.19
CA ILE A 44 -10.44 -4.60 -15.71
C ILE A 44 -9.55 -5.54 -16.53
N SER A 45 -10.05 -6.07 -17.66
CA SER A 45 -9.35 -7.06 -18.49
C SER A 45 -7.95 -6.58 -18.92
N ASN A 46 -7.83 -5.29 -19.27
CA ASN A 46 -6.59 -4.66 -19.73
C ASN A 46 -5.77 -3.99 -18.63
N ILE A 47 -6.19 -4.05 -17.37
CA ILE A 47 -5.42 -3.47 -16.26
C ILE A 47 -4.25 -4.37 -15.89
N ASN A 48 -3.05 -3.79 -15.91
CA ASN A 48 -1.80 -4.34 -15.40
C ASN A 48 -0.90 -3.19 -14.92
N PHE A 49 -0.60 -3.13 -13.62
CA PHE A 49 0.24 -2.08 -13.04
C PHE A 49 1.74 -2.36 -13.14
N HIS A 50 2.13 -3.52 -13.66
CA HIS A 50 3.52 -3.94 -13.88
C HIS A 50 4.38 -3.86 -12.61
N PHE A 51 3.81 -4.21 -11.45
CA PHE A 51 4.58 -4.24 -10.21
C PHE A 51 5.62 -5.35 -10.28
N SER A 52 6.80 -5.09 -9.71
CA SER A 52 7.82 -6.10 -9.53
C SER A 52 7.95 -6.49 -8.05
N GLY A 53 8.14 -7.78 -7.78
CA GLY A 53 8.26 -8.29 -6.41
C GLY A 53 9.59 -7.97 -5.72
N ASN A 54 10.57 -7.44 -6.45
CA ASN A 54 11.95 -7.27 -5.99
C ASN A 54 12.43 -5.80 -6.02
N GLU A 55 11.53 -4.85 -6.20
CA GLU A 55 11.89 -3.44 -6.13
C GLU A 55 12.18 -3.02 -4.69
N ASP A 56 13.33 -2.40 -4.50
CA ASP A 56 13.73 -1.86 -3.20
C ASP A 56 14.03 -0.36 -3.28
N THR A 57 13.33 0.39 -2.43
CA THR A 57 13.67 1.78 -2.12
C THR A 57 14.88 1.82 -1.19
N PHE A 58 15.51 3.00 -1.05
CA PHE A 58 16.62 3.16 -0.10
C PHE A 58 16.24 2.73 1.33
N ALA A 59 15.02 3.08 1.77
CA ALA A 59 14.50 2.69 3.07
C ALA A 59 14.29 1.16 3.17
N SER A 60 13.71 0.52 2.14
CA SER A 60 13.47 -0.93 2.17
C SER A 60 14.75 -1.75 2.09
N LYS A 61 15.79 -1.28 1.36
CA LYS A 61 17.13 -1.88 1.40
C LYS A 61 17.70 -1.87 2.82
N GLY A 62 17.60 -0.72 3.49
CA GLY A 62 18.01 -0.55 4.88
C GLY A 62 17.31 -1.54 5.83
N GLN A 63 15.98 -1.62 5.73
CA GLN A 63 15.19 -2.56 6.52
C GLN A 63 15.54 -4.02 6.21
N LYS A 64 15.67 -4.41 4.93
CA LYS A 64 16.06 -5.77 4.56
C LYS A 64 17.42 -6.15 5.13
N MET A 65 18.39 -5.23 5.15
CA MET A 65 19.69 -5.48 5.79
C MET A 65 19.58 -5.76 7.30
N ILE A 66 18.64 -5.10 7.98
CA ILE A 66 18.40 -5.29 9.42
C ILE A 66 17.64 -6.59 9.68
N TYR A 67 16.58 -6.90 8.93
CA TYR A 67 15.75 -8.09 9.22
C TYR A 67 16.32 -9.40 8.65
N HIS A 68 16.95 -9.33 7.48
CA HIS A 68 17.35 -10.51 6.69
C HIS A 68 18.81 -10.50 6.24
N GLY A 69 19.56 -9.44 6.54
CA GLY A 69 20.92 -9.24 6.05
C GLY A 69 21.98 -9.17 7.16
N PRO A 70 23.15 -8.57 6.85
CA PRO A 70 24.31 -8.59 7.74
C PRO A 70 24.11 -7.77 9.03
N LEU A 71 23.11 -6.88 9.09
CA LEU A 71 22.81 -6.07 10.27
C LEU A 71 21.84 -6.75 11.25
N LYS A 72 21.40 -7.98 10.96
CA LYS A 72 20.50 -8.76 11.82
C LYS A 72 20.98 -8.94 13.27
N PRO A 73 22.27 -9.13 13.57
CA PRO A 73 22.72 -9.18 14.96
C PRO A 73 22.45 -7.88 15.76
N LEU A 74 22.33 -6.74 15.06
CA LEU A 74 22.05 -5.44 15.67
C LEU A 74 20.55 -5.14 15.79
N GLU A 75 19.67 -5.98 15.26
CA GLU A 75 18.23 -5.78 15.24
C GLU A 75 17.68 -5.42 16.63
N LYS A 76 18.06 -6.16 17.67
CA LYS A 76 17.60 -5.90 19.05
C LYS A 76 18.09 -4.55 19.59
N VAL A 77 19.31 -4.15 19.25
CA VAL A 77 19.85 -2.85 19.69
C VAL A 77 19.17 -1.70 18.95
N LEU A 78 18.91 -1.85 17.66
CA LEU A 78 18.31 -0.82 16.83
C LEU A 78 16.79 -0.70 17.05
N LEU A 79 16.10 -1.81 17.31
CA LEU A 79 14.63 -1.90 17.31
C LEU A 79 14.01 -2.28 18.65
N GLN A 80 14.79 -2.70 19.65
CA GLN A 80 14.28 -3.15 20.96
C GLN A 80 15.08 -2.57 22.14
N SER A 81 15.68 -1.39 21.96
CA SER A 81 16.42 -0.67 23.00
C SER A 81 15.92 0.77 23.17
N PRO A 82 16.39 1.53 24.17
CA PRO A 82 16.12 2.96 24.27
C PRO A 82 16.53 3.80 23.04
N LEU A 83 17.28 3.22 22.08
CA LEU A 83 17.64 3.85 20.80
C LEU A 83 16.50 3.84 19.77
N VAL A 84 15.43 3.09 20.00
CA VAL A 84 14.27 2.97 19.09
C VAL A 84 13.70 4.32 18.61
N PRO A 85 13.61 5.40 19.44
CA PRO A 85 13.12 6.70 18.97
C PRO A 85 13.86 7.24 17.75
N TRP A 86 15.14 6.87 17.57
CA TRP A 86 15.91 7.21 16.38
C TRP A 86 15.30 6.64 15.09
N SER A 87 14.76 5.42 15.13
CA SER A 87 14.11 4.80 13.97
C SER A 87 12.85 5.56 13.54
N PHE A 88 12.05 6.01 14.51
CA PHE A 88 10.87 6.84 14.23
C PHE A 88 11.26 8.21 13.66
N PHE A 89 12.32 8.82 14.21
CA PHE A 89 12.84 10.08 13.71
C PHE A 89 13.36 9.95 12.27
N ALA A 90 14.17 8.92 11.98
CA ALA A 90 14.67 8.63 10.65
C ALA A 90 13.54 8.37 9.65
N SER A 91 12.51 7.62 10.06
CA SER A 91 11.29 7.39 9.26
C SER A 91 10.58 8.70 8.91
N LYS A 92 10.30 9.56 9.91
CA LYS A 92 9.69 10.88 9.68
C LYS A 92 10.53 11.75 8.76
N LEU A 93 11.85 11.79 8.95
CA LEU A 93 12.74 12.55 8.06
C LEU A 93 12.65 12.05 6.62
N PHE A 94 12.71 10.74 6.41
CA PHE A 94 12.66 10.16 5.07
C PHE A 94 11.29 10.39 4.41
N HIS A 95 10.20 10.05 5.08
CA HIS A 95 8.86 10.14 4.50
C HIS A 95 8.35 11.59 4.42
N ASP A 96 8.39 12.34 5.52
CA ASP A 96 7.73 13.65 5.61
C ASP A 96 8.59 14.77 5.00
N LYS A 97 9.92 14.71 5.17
CA LYS A 97 10.81 15.81 4.73
C LYS A 97 11.47 15.56 3.38
N TYR A 98 11.77 14.31 3.03
CA TYR A 98 12.44 14.00 1.78
C TYR A 98 11.47 13.50 0.71
N TRP A 99 10.83 12.35 0.93
CA TRP A 99 10.06 11.67 -0.11
C TRP A 99 8.77 12.41 -0.46
N TYR A 100 7.97 12.81 0.54
CA TYR A 100 6.69 13.45 0.28
C TYR A 100 6.84 14.80 -0.46
N PRO A 101 7.70 15.74 -0.02
CA PRO A 101 7.84 17.01 -0.72
C PRO A 101 8.45 16.86 -2.12
N ARG A 102 9.34 15.87 -2.31
CA ARG A 102 10.08 15.69 -3.57
C ARG A 102 9.34 14.85 -4.61
N HIS A 103 8.58 13.84 -4.18
CA HIS A 103 7.94 12.87 -5.06
C HIS A 103 6.44 12.69 -4.77
N GLY A 104 6.03 12.73 -3.51
CA GLY A 104 4.66 12.42 -3.10
C GLY A 104 3.64 13.52 -3.41
N LYS A 105 3.98 14.79 -3.10
CA LYS A 105 3.04 15.91 -3.14
C LYS A 105 2.39 16.08 -4.51
N ALA A 106 3.18 16.14 -5.57
CA ALA A 106 2.67 16.28 -6.94
C ALA A 106 1.76 15.10 -7.35
N ARG A 107 2.09 13.87 -6.91
CA ARG A 107 1.27 12.68 -7.19
C ARG A 107 -0.07 12.75 -6.48
N VAL A 108 -0.05 13.13 -5.19
CA VAL A 108 -1.27 13.30 -4.39
C VAL A 108 -2.15 14.39 -4.98
N GLU A 109 -1.60 15.56 -5.30
CA GLU A 109 -2.34 16.66 -5.93
C GLU A 109 -2.95 16.24 -7.27
N ASN A 110 -2.21 15.49 -8.09
CA ASN A 110 -2.73 14.96 -9.35
C ASN A 110 -3.92 14.01 -9.13
N VAL A 111 -3.80 13.06 -8.19
CA VAL A 111 -4.89 12.12 -7.87
C VAL A 111 -6.12 12.87 -7.35
N LEU A 112 -5.91 13.78 -6.40
CA LEU A 112 -7.01 14.58 -5.85
C LEU A 112 -7.72 15.35 -6.97
N ASN A 113 -7.00 16.08 -7.81
CA ASN A 113 -7.59 16.99 -8.79
C ASN A 113 -8.19 16.28 -10.02
N ASN A 114 -7.60 15.16 -10.44
CA ASN A 114 -7.88 14.60 -11.77
C ASN A 114 -8.60 13.25 -11.75
N THR A 115 -9.01 12.74 -10.58
CA THR A 115 -9.71 11.45 -10.48
C THR A 115 -11.06 11.59 -9.77
N GLU A 116 -11.99 10.70 -10.08
CA GLU A 116 -13.29 10.63 -9.40
C GLU A 116 -13.13 10.33 -7.90
N TRP A 117 -12.22 9.42 -7.56
CA TRP A 117 -11.84 9.15 -6.17
C TRP A 117 -11.29 10.38 -5.45
N GLY A 118 -10.49 11.19 -6.14
CA GLY A 118 -9.99 12.45 -5.62
C GLY A 118 -11.10 13.46 -5.33
N ARG A 119 -12.15 13.52 -6.17
CA ARG A 119 -13.36 14.32 -5.92
C ARG A 119 -14.08 13.82 -4.66
N VAL A 120 -14.37 12.53 -4.58
CA VAL A 120 -15.03 11.92 -3.41
C VAL A 120 -14.25 12.21 -2.13
N PHE A 121 -12.92 12.12 -2.17
CA PHE A 121 -12.07 12.40 -1.00
C PHE A 121 -12.19 13.85 -0.52
N ARG A 122 -12.23 14.82 -1.45
CA ARG A 122 -12.47 16.23 -1.11
C ARG A 122 -13.86 16.47 -0.55
N ASP A 123 -14.88 15.85 -1.14
CA ASP A 123 -16.26 15.97 -0.66
C ASP A 123 -16.37 15.47 0.81
N TYR A 124 -15.64 14.40 1.16
CA TYR A 124 -15.53 13.94 2.54
C TYR A 124 -14.79 14.94 3.45
N GLU A 125 -13.68 15.54 2.99
CA GLU A 125 -12.93 16.55 3.76
C GLU A 125 -13.80 17.77 4.05
N GLU A 126 -14.49 18.30 3.03
CA GLU A 126 -15.45 19.40 3.16
C GLU A 126 -16.60 19.03 4.10
N GLY A 127 -17.12 17.80 3.98
CA GLY A 127 -18.15 17.23 4.85
C GLY A 127 -17.70 17.10 6.31
N LEU A 128 -16.44 16.74 6.57
CA LEU A 128 -15.87 16.69 7.92
C LEU A 128 -15.65 18.09 8.50
N ALA A 129 -15.19 19.05 7.69
CA ALA A 129 -15.04 20.44 8.11
C ALA A 129 -16.39 21.08 8.49
N THR A 130 -17.43 20.86 7.69
CA THR A 130 -18.79 21.34 7.99
C THR A 130 -19.40 20.70 9.24
N ARG A 131 -19.16 19.40 9.47
CA ARG A 131 -19.59 18.70 10.69
C ARG A 131 -18.83 19.17 11.94
N GLY A 132 -17.52 19.42 11.83
CA GLY A 132 -16.73 19.99 12.93
C GLY A 132 -17.21 21.38 13.36
N LEU A 133 -17.61 22.21 12.40
CA LEU A 133 -18.18 23.54 12.66
C LEU A 133 -19.57 23.50 13.33
N HIS A 134 -20.36 22.45 13.09
CA HIS A 134 -21.66 22.26 13.77
C HIS A 134 -21.50 21.79 15.23
N THR A 135 -20.43 21.06 15.53
CA THR A 135 -20.17 20.55 16.89
C THR A 135 -19.61 21.63 17.83
N ILE A 136 -18.94 22.65 17.30
CA ILE A 136 -18.34 23.76 18.09
C ILE A 136 -19.36 24.88 18.40
N LYS A 137 -20.54 24.88 17.77
CA LYS A 137 -21.60 25.89 17.97
C LYS A 137 -22.68 25.51 19.02
N LYS A 138 -22.35 24.69 20.03
CA LYS A 138 -23.24 24.41 21.17
C LYS A 138 -22.66 24.92 22.48
#